data_AF-A0A9D8V8R6-F1
#
_entry.id   AF-A0A9D8V8R6-F1
#
_cell.length_a   1.000
_cell.length_b   1.000
_cell.length_c   1.000
_cell.angle_alpha   90.00
_cell.angle_beta   90.00
_cell.angle_gamma   90.00
#
_symmetry.space_group_name_H-M   'P 1'
#
loop_
_entity.id
_entity.type
_entity.pdbx_description
1 polymer ?
#
loop_
_entity_poly.entity_id
_entity_poly.type
_entity_poly.pdbx_seq_one_letter_code
_entity_poly.pdbx_strand_id
1 'polypeptide(L)'
;MNMKEIVQALIVVVALTLAAIGFVVGITALANKSAPAEDIVVSTEDGTINLGRSVKSEKLLYSMCIKVEDRKPACEFTTKDRVLSEVKQVMRPGEATARDIKIAVNAAVTYTGENGQEATSLITPKGKYLPAGTPSEVHIQAIANLFDSVYNDYKQNFSKM
;
A
#
# COMPACT_ATOMS: atom_id res chain seq x y z
N MET A 1 -63.98 25.67 4.28
CA MET A 1 -62.56 26.07 4.16
C MET A 1 -62.38 26.62 2.75
N ASN A 2 -62.08 27.91 2.63
CA ASN A 2 -61.97 28.56 1.32
C ASN A 2 -60.65 28.14 0.65
N MET A 3 -60.62 28.02 -0.68
CA MET A 3 -59.44 27.52 -1.42
C MET A 3 -58.14 28.27 -1.08
N LYS A 4 -58.23 29.55 -0.71
CA LYS A 4 -57.09 30.35 -0.25
C LYS A 4 -56.48 29.84 1.07
N GLU A 5 -57.30 29.37 2.01
CA GLU A 5 -56.83 28.84 3.30
C GLU A 5 -56.13 27.48 3.12
N ILE A 6 -56.62 26.64 2.21
CA ILE A 6 -55.98 25.35 1.87
C ILE A 6 -54.59 25.57 1.27
N VAL A 7 -54.48 26.50 0.31
CA VAL A 7 -53.20 26.80 -0.35
C VAL A 7 -52.20 27.40 0.64
N GLN A 8 -52.66 28.30 1.52
CA GLN A 8 -51.79 28.92 2.51
C GLN A 8 -51.30 27.90 3.56
N ALA A 9 -52.15 26.98 4.01
CA ALA A 9 -51.74 25.89 4.89
C ALA A 9 -50.72 24.96 4.22
N LEU A 10 -50.90 24.65 2.93
CA LEU A 10 -49.98 23.80 2.18
C LEU A 10 -48.58 24.44 2.06
N ILE A 11 -48.51 25.74 1.76
CA ILE A 11 -47.24 26.48 1.65
C ILE A 11 -46.47 26.47 2.97
N VAL A 12 -47.16 26.66 4.10
CA VAL A 12 -46.53 26.66 5.43
C VAL A 12 -45.96 25.28 5.76
N VAL A 13 -46.70 24.21 5.46
CA VAL A 13 -46.23 22.82 5.69
C VAL A 13 -45.02 22.49 4.80
N VAL A 14 -45.02 22.91 3.53
CA VAL A 14 -43.88 22.71 2.62
C VAL A 14 -42.66 23.51 3.07
N ALA A 15 -42.83 24.75 3.53
CA ALA A 15 -41.73 25.56 4.03
C ALA A 15 -41.09 24.97 5.31
N LEU A 16 -41.91 24.49 6.26
CA LEU A 16 -41.44 23.87 7.50
C LEU A 16 -40.68 22.56 7.23
N THR A 17 -41.18 21.74 6.31
CA THR A 17 -40.51 20.48 5.94
C THR A 17 -39.18 20.72 5.23
N LEU A 18 -39.10 21.69 4.32
CA LEU A 18 -37.83 22.08 3.67
C LEU A 18 -36.81 22.63 4.67
N ALA A 19 -37.24 23.45 5.64
CA ALA A 19 -36.36 23.97 6.68
C ALA A 19 -35.81 22.86 7.60
N ALA A 20 -36.65 21.88 7.96
CA ALA A 20 -36.23 20.73 8.75
C ALA A 20 -35.21 19.86 8.00
N ILE A 21 -35.40 19.61 6.70
CA ILE A 21 -34.45 18.86 5.88
C ILE A 21 -33.11 19.60 5.80
N GLY A 22 -33.13 20.91 5.54
CA GLY A 22 -31.91 21.72 5.48
C GLY A 22 -31.11 21.72 6.80
N PHE A 23 -31.81 21.72 7.93
CA PHE A 23 -31.19 21.66 9.25
C PHE A 23 -30.55 20.29 9.54
N VAL A 24 -31.24 19.20 9.20
CA VAL A 24 -30.71 17.84 9.37
C VAL A 24 -29.49 17.60 8.48
N VAL A 25 -29.52 18.05 7.22
CA VAL A 25 -28.38 17.97 6.30
C VAL A 25 -27.20 18.84 6.78
N GLY A 26 -27.48 20.02 7.34
CA GLY A 26 -26.47 20.86 7.95
C GLY A 26 -25.79 20.20 9.16
N ILE A 27 -26.56 19.58 10.05
CA ILE A 27 -26.02 18.87 11.23
C ILE A 27 -25.22 17.64 10.82
N THR A 28 -25.68 16.84 9.86
CA THR A 28 -24.90 15.68 9.39
C THR A 28 -23.60 16.09 8.70
N ALA A 29 -23.59 17.21 7.97
CA ALA A 29 -22.37 17.77 7.39
C ALA A 29 -21.39 18.29 8.46
N LEU A 30 -21.87 18.88 9.56
CA LEU A 30 -21.03 19.29 10.69
C LEU A 30 -20.55 18.09 11.52
N ALA A 31 -21.38 17.06 11.69
CA ALA A 31 -21.00 15.82 12.38
C ALA A 31 -19.92 15.05 11.61
N ASN A 32 -19.99 15.00 10.27
CA ASN A 32 -18.94 14.38 9.46
C ASN A 32 -17.63 15.18 9.43
N LYS A 33 -17.66 16.49 9.69
CA LYS A 33 -16.44 17.30 9.84
C LYS A 33 -15.75 17.16 11.20
N SER A 34 -16.39 16.49 12.15
CA SER A 34 -15.92 16.39 13.54
C SER A 34 -15.59 14.96 13.97
N ALA A 35 -15.53 14.00 13.04
CA ALA A 35 -14.88 12.73 13.32
C ALA A 35 -13.43 13.02 13.76
N PRO A 36 -13.05 12.65 15.00
CA PRO A 36 -11.67 12.83 15.44
C PRO A 36 -10.77 12.02 14.51
N ALA A 37 -9.73 12.65 13.96
CA ALA A 37 -8.69 11.93 13.24
C ALA A 37 -8.09 10.93 14.23
N GLU A 38 -8.37 9.65 14.02
CA GLU A 38 -7.81 8.56 14.82
C GLU A 38 -6.28 8.54 14.61
N ASP A 39 -5.56 8.21 15.67
CA ASP A 39 -4.11 8.07 15.58
C ASP A 39 -3.76 6.86 14.70
N ILE A 40 -2.75 7.01 13.85
CA ILE A 40 -2.24 5.96 12.99
C ILE A 40 -1.39 5.02 13.85
N VAL A 41 -1.90 3.81 14.08
CA VAL A 41 -1.20 2.77 14.85
C VAL A 41 -0.69 1.69 13.90
N VAL A 42 0.62 1.47 13.90
CA VAL A 42 1.27 0.44 13.08
C VAL A 42 1.70 -0.71 13.98
N SER A 43 1.29 -1.93 13.63
CA SER A 43 1.82 -3.14 14.26
C SER A 43 3.17 -3.48 13.64
N THR A 44 4.20 -3.53 14.49
CA THR A 44 5.56 -3.98 14.14
C THR A 44 5.84 -5.34 14.80
N GLU A 45 6.95 -5.99 14.44
CA GLU A 45 7.36 -7.25 15.08
C GLU A 45 7.63 -7.08 16.58
N ASP A 46 8.08 -5.89 17.00
CA ASP A 46 8.45 -5.57 18.39
C ASP A 46 7.28 -4.96 19.21
N GLY A 47 6.10 -4.83 18.60
CA GLY A 47 4.91 -4.24 19.23
C GLY A 47 4.21 -3.19 18.37
N THR A 48 3.20 -2.52 18.92
CA THR A 48 2.46 -1.47 18.22
C THR A 48 3.06 -0.09 18.48
N ILE A 49 3.25 0.71 17.43
CA ILE A 49 3.78 2.08 17.50
C ILE A 49 2.70 3.06 17.02
N ASN A 50 2.49 4.13 17.77
CA ASN A 50 1.56 5.20 17.41
C ASN A 50 2.34 6.31 16.70
N LEU A 51 2.01 6.58 15.45
CA LEU A 51 2.67 7.58 14.60
C LEU A 51 2.04 8.98 14.71
N GLY A 52 1.04 9.16 15.57
CA GLY A 52 0.21 10.36 15.65
C GLY A 52 -0.83 10.40 14.54
N ARG A 53 -1.28 11.60 14.18
CA ARG A 53 -2.42 11.79 13.26
C ARG A 53 -2.05 11.77 11.79
N SER A 54 -0.76 11.78 11.46
CA SER A 54 -0.29 11.69 10.08
C SER A 54 1.11 11.10 9.97
N VAL A 55 1.44 10.58 8.78
CA VAL A 55 2.77 10.11 8.42
C VAL A 55 3.54 11.26 7.77
N LYS A 56 4.62 11.70 8.41
CA LYS A 56 5.47 12.80 7.92
C LYS A 56 6.37 12.36 6.76
N SER A 57 6.89 11.14 6.82
CA SER A 57 7.70 10.57 5.75
C SER A 57 7.64 9.05 5.74
N GLU A 58 7.83 8.48 4.56
CA GLU A 58 7.92 7.05 4.33
C GLU A 58 9.20 6.70 3.58
N LYS A 59 9.77 5.53 3.91
CA LYS A 59 10.93 4.98 3.22
C LYS A 59 10.72 3.50 2.98
N LEU A 60 10.44 3.15 1.73
CA LEU A 60 10.34 1.77 1.27
C LEU A 60 11.74 1.25 0.89
N LEU A 61 12.20 0.23 1.59
CA LEU A 61 13.45 -0.47 1.36
C LEU A 61 13.15 -1.86 0.82
N TYR A 62 13.77 -2.21 -0.30
CA TYR A 62 13.71 -3.57 -0.83
C TYR A 62 15.02 -4.31 -0.53
N SER A 63 14.91 -5.60 -0.26
CA SER A 63 16.03 -6.53 -0.24
C SER A 63 15.71 -7.69 -1.18
N MET A 64 16.64 -8.01 -2.08
CA MET A 64 16.50 -9.20 -2.92
C MET A 64 17.49 -10.26 -2.45
N CYS A 65 16.98 -11.46 -2.24
CA CYS A 65 17.77 -12.65 -1.98
C CYS A 65 17.73 -13.57 -3.20
N ILE A 66 18.90 -13.81 -3.81
CA ILE A 66 19.04 -14.82 -4.87
C ILE A 66 19.83 -16.01 -4.31
N LYS A 67 19.24 -17.19 -4.44
CA LYS A 67 19.93 -18.47 -4.22
C LYS A 67 20.01 -19.21 -5.54
N VAL A 68 21.22 -19.25 -6.10
CA VAL A 68 21.59 -20.19 -7.15
C VAL A 68 22.09 -21.45 -6.44
N GLU A 69 21.49 -22.59 -6.78
CA GLU A 69 21.85 -23.97 -6.37
C GLU A 69 23.10 -24.14 -5.46
N ASP A 70 22.90 -24.72 -4.27
CA ASP A 70 23.93 -25.02 -3.24
C ASP A 70 24.83 -23.87 -2.76
N ARG A 71 24.53 -22.62 -3.14
CA ARG A 71 25.20 -21.44 -2.59
C ARG A 71 24.43 -20.83 -1.43
N LYS A 72 25.16 -20.14 -0.55
CA LYS A 72 24.56 -19.24 0.44
C LYS A 72 23.77 -18.15 -0.32
N PRO A 73 22.54 -17.82 0.13
CA PRO A 73 21.77 -16.75 -0.49
C PRO A 73 22.53 -15.43 -0.36
N ALA A 74 22.67 -14.71 -1.47
CA ALA A 74 23.17 -13.33 -1.46
C ALA A 74 21.96 -12.41 -1.29
N CYS A 75 21.91 -11.67 -0.17
CA CYS A 75 20.85 -10.73 0.15
C CYS A 75 21.44 -9.32 0.24
N GLU A 76 21.01 -8.41 -0.62
CA GLU A 76 21.42 -7.01 -0.58
C GLU A 76 20.19 -6.10 -0.58
N PHE A 77 20.27 -4.98 0.14
CA PHE A 77 19.30 -3.90 0.05
C PHE A 77 19.57 -3.10 -1.22
N THR A 78 18.59 -2.98 -2.11
CA THR A 78 18.78 -2.38 -3.44
C THR A 78 17.44 -1.95 -4.04
N THR A 79 17.47 -1.18 -5.12
CA THR A 79 16.25 -0.72 -5.82
C THR A 79 15.89 -1.66 -6.97
N LYS A 80 14.61 -1.71 -7.36
CA LYS A 80 14.13 -2.51 -8.51
C LYS A 80 14.96 -2.26 -9.77
N ASP A 81 15.21 -0.99 -10.11
CA ASP A 81 15.92 -0.62 -11.33
C ASP A 81 17.38 -1.08 -11.32
N ARG A 82 18.05 -0.97 -10.16
CA ARG A 82 19.42 -1.43 -10.00
C ARG A 82 19.51 -2.95 -10.15
N VAL A 83 18.61 -3.69 -9.50
CA VAL A 83 18.52 -5.15 -9.63
C VAL A 83 18.29 -5.57 -11.07
N LEU A 84 17.31 -4.96 -11.75
CA LEU A 84 17.03 -5.31 -13.14
C LEU A 84 18.20 -4.98 -14.06
N SER A 85 18.94 -3.91 -13.79
CA SER A 85 20.16 -3.57 -14.52
C SER A 85 21.26 -4.63 -14.31
N GLU A 86 21.55 -5.00 -13.07
CA GLU A 86 22.56 -6.00 -12.72
C GLU A 86 22.21 -7.39 -13.29
N VAL A 87 20.94 -7.81 -13.17
CA VAL A 87 20.48 -9.09 -13.74
C VAL A 87 20.61 -9.10 -15.26
N LYS A 88 20.26 -8.01 -15.95
CA LYS A 88 20.42 -7.91 -17.41
C LYS A 88 21.88 -7.95 -17.86
N GLN A 89 22.82 -7.50 -17.03
CA GLN A 89 24.24 -7.59 -17.33
C GLN A 89 24.77 -9.03 -17.22
N VAL A 90 24.21 -9.83 -16.31
CA VAL A 90 24.64 -11.22 -16.04
C VAL A 90 23.88 -12.23 -16.91
N MET A 91 22.59 -12.00 -17.15
CA MET A 91 21.71 -12.87 -17.94
C MET A 91 21.49 -12.26 -19.33
N ARG A 92 22.25 -12.75 -20.31
CA ARG A 92 22.15 -12.27 -21.69
C ARG A 92 20.86 -12.79 -22.35
N PRO A 93 20.13 -11.94 -23.09
CA PRO A 93 18.98 -12.37 -23.87
C PRO A 93 19.33 -13.56 -24.79
N GLY A 94 18.46 -14.56 -24.84
CA GLY A 94 18.66 -15.80 -25.61
C GLY A 94 19.49 -16.89 -24.92
N GLU A 95 20.06 -16.65 -23.74
CA GLU A 95 20.73 -17.69 -22.95
C GLU A 95 19.76 -18.32 -21.94
N ALA A 96 19.75 -19.65 -21.85
CA ALA A 96 19.03 -20.37 -20.80
C ALA A 96 19.96 -20.59 -19.60
N THR A 97 19.39 -20.49 -18.39
CA THR A 97 20.18 -20.70 -17.17
C THR A 97 20.55 -22.18 -17.02
N ALA A 98 21.82 -22.46 -16.71
CA ALA A 98 22.29 -23.84 -16.55
C ALA A 98 21.90 -24.47 -15.20
N ARG A 99 21.25 -23.72 -14.31
CA ARG A 99 21.01 -24.10 -12.90
C ARG A 99 19.65 -23.62 -12.42
N ASP A 100 19.16 -24.27 -11.38
CA ASP A 100 17.98 -23.83 -10.67
C ASP A 100 18.23 -22.54 -9.88
N ILE A 101 17.28 -21.60 -9.97
CA ILE A 101 17.36 -20.30 -9.32
C ILE A 101 16.14 -20.08 -8.44
N LYS A 102 16.39 -19.81 -7.15
CA LYS A 102 15.40 -19.35 -6.19
C LYS A 102 15.59 -17.85 -5.97
N ILE A 103 14.53 -17.09 -6.19
CA ILE A 103 14.52 -15.64 -6.00
C ILE A 103 13.50 -15.32 -4.93
N ALA A 104 13.87 -14.47 -3.97
CA ALA A 104 12.96 -13.88 -3.01
C ALA A 104 13.18 -12.37 -2.97
N VAL A 105 12.08 -11.62 -2.95
CA VAL A 105 12.06 -10.17 -2.72
C VAL A 105 11.40 -9.95 -1.37
N ASN A 106 12.18 -9.39 -0.46
CA ASN A 106 11.74 -8.86 0.82
C ASN A 106 11.59 -7.35 0.69
N ALA A 107 10.68 -6.77 1.45
CA ALA A 107 10.65 -5.33 1.60
C ALA A 107 10.26 -4.96 3.02
N ALA A 108 10.74 -3.80 3.44
CA ALA A 108 10.40 -3.17 4.70
C ALA A 108 10.04 -1.71 4.41
N VAL A 109 9.02 -1.22 5.08
CA VAL A 109 8.66 0.20 5.03
C VAL A 109 8.90 0.78 6.40
N THR A 110 9.69 1.84 6.45
CA THR A 110 9.82 2.66 7.65
C THR A 110 8.93 3.88 7.50
N TYR A 111 8.01 4.06 8.45
CA TYR A 111 7.14 5.22 8.58
C TYR A 111 7.67 6.12 9.69
N THR A 112 7.72 7.43 9.46
CA THR A 112 8.00 8.42 10.50
C THR A 112 6.72 9.22 10.78
N GLY A 113 6.24 9.12 12.01
CA GLY A 113 5.07 9.85 12.48
C GLY A 113 5.33 11.34 12.71
N GLU A 114 4.27 12.14 12.82
CA GLU A 114 4.37 13.56 13.21
C GLU A 114 5.01 13.77 14.58
N ASN A 115 4.82 12.80 15.48
CA ASN A 115 5.44 12.76 16.80
C ASN A 115 6.93 12.38 16.77
N GLY A 116 7.49 12.11 15.59
CA GLY A 116 8.88 11.70 15.40
C GLY A 116 9.17 10.23 15.69
N GLN A 117 8.14 9.42 16.00
CA GLN A 117 8.32 7.98 16.16
C GLN A 117 8.48 7.30 14.81
N GLU A 118 9.31 6.27 14.77
CA GLU A 118 9.53 5.45 13.59
C GLU A 118 8.94 4.06 13.80
N ALA A 119 8.20 3.57 12.81
CA ALA A 119 7.70 2.20 12.77
C ALA A 119 8.20 1.53 11.50
N THR A 120 8.82 0.36 11.63
CA THR A 120 9.18 -0.45 10.47
C THR A 120 8.21 -1.63 10.35
N SER A 121 7.53 -1.71 9.22
CA SER A 121 6.65 -2.82 8.88
C SER A 121 7.32 -3.68 7.81
N LEU A 122 7.38 -4.98 8.06
CA LEU A 122 7.85 -5.93 7.06
C LEU A 122 6.71 -6.30 6.12
N ILE A 123 6.97 -6.23 4.82
CA ILE A 123 6.06 -6.72 3.80
C ILE A 123 6.33 -8.20 3.62
N THR A 124 5.27 -9.00 3.56
CA THR A 124 5.38 -10.45 3.36
C THR A 124 6.25 -10.75 2.13
N PRO A 125 7.36 -11.50 2.30
CA PRO A 125 8.25 -11.83 1.20
C PRO A 125 7.52 -12.52 0.05
N LYS A 126 7.91 -12.21 -1.18
CA LYS A 126 7.46 -12.92 -2.38
C LYS A 126 8.64 -13.62 -3.02
N GLY A 127 8.46 -14.86 -3.42
CA GLY A 127 9.51 -15.62 -4.07
C GLY A 127 9.02 -16.41 -5.27
N LYS A 128 9.96 -16.77 -6.13
CA LYS A 128 9.72 -17.63 -7.28
C LYS A 128 10.89 -18.58 -7.47
N TYR A 129 10.54 -19.83 -7.76
CA TYR A 129 11.46 -20.84 -8.24
C TYR A 129 11.47 -20.85 -9.77
N LEU A 130 12.65 -20.87 -10.36
CA LEU A 130 12.85 -20.94 -11.80
C LEU A 130 13.81 -22.09 -12.09
N PRO A 131 13.36 -23.15 -12.78
CA PRO A 131 14.18 -24.32 -13.04
C PRO A 131 15.29 -24.02 -14.05
N ALA A 132 16.33 -24.83 -14.05
CA ALA A 132 17.33 -24.86 -15.10
C ALA A 132 16.68 -25.00 -16.50
N GLY A 133 17.30 -24.39 -17.50
CA GLY A 133 16.76 -24.30 -18.86
C GLY A 133 15.75 -23.17 -19.07
N THR A 134 15.42 -22.40 -18.02
CA THR A 134 14.54 -21.24 -18.15
C THR A 134 15.25 -20.11 -18.93
N PRO A 135 14.59 -19.52 -19.96
CA PRO A 135 15.17 -18.41 -20.72
C PRO A 135 15.41 -17.16 -19.85
N SER A 136 16.49 -16.43 -20.11
CA SER A 136 16.88 -15.22 -19.37
C SER A 136 15.79 -14.15 -19.29
N GLU A 137 14.98 -13.99 -20.34
CA GLU A 137 13.86 -13.05 -20.38
C GLU A 137 12.78 -13.41 -19.34
N VAL A 138 12.55 -14.71 -19.17
CA VAL A 138 11.60 -15.22 -18.17
C VAL A 138 12.11 -14.96 -16.75
N HIS A 139 13.43 -15.04 -16.53
CA HIS A 139 14.04 -14.65 -15.26
C HIS A 139 13.88 -13.16 -14.97
N ILE A 140 14.21 -12.29 -15.93
CA ILE A 140 14.10 -10.83 -15.77
C ILE A 140 12.64 -10.44 -15.48
N GLN A 141 11.70 -10.99 -16.24
CA GLN A 141 10.27 -10.71 -16.04
C GLN A 141 9.78 -11.23 -14.69
N ALA A 142 10.21 -12.42 -14.27
CA ALA A 142 9.86 -12.96 -12.96
C ALA A 142 10.32 -12.04 -11.83
N ILE A 143 11.54 -11.51 -11.90
CA ILE A 143 12.07 -10.58 -10.90
C ILE A 143 11.25 -9.29 -10.90
N ALA A 144 11.00 -8.69 -12.08
CA ALA A 144 10.20 -7.47 -12.18
C ALA A 144 8.81 -7.65 -11.55
N ASN A 145 8.13 -8.76 -11.84
CA ASN A 145 6.82 -9.09 -11.29
C ASN A 145 6.84 -9.29 -9.77
N LEU A 146 7.92 -9.85 -9.21
CA LEU A 146 8.05 -10.00 -7.76
C LEU A 146 8.15 -8.63 -7.08
N PHE A 147 8.94 -7.71 -7.61
CA PHE A 147 9.01 -6.34 -7.10
C PHE A 147 7.67 -5.61 -7.21
N ASP A 148 6.98 -5.74 -8.34
CA ASP A 148 5.66 -5.12 -8.53
C ASP A 148 4.61 -5.71 -7.59
N SER A 149 4.64 -7.02 -7.35
CA SER A 149 3.74 -7.66 -6.38
C SER A 149 3.97 -7.16 -4.96
N VAL A 150 5.23 -7.05 -4.52
CA VAL A 150 5.58 -6.53 -3.20
C VAL A 150 5.18 -5.06 -3.05
N TYR A 151 5.39 -4.26 -4.10
CA TYR A 151 4.96 -2.86 -4.12
C TYR A 151 3.44 -2.68 -4.11
N ASN A 152 2.71 -3.56 -4.78
CA ASN A 152 1.25 -3.53 -4.78
C ASN A 152 0.68 -3.95 -3.43
N ASP A 153 1.24 -4.99 -2.80
CA ASP A 153 0.86 -5.40 -1.43
C ASP A 153 1.10 -4.24 -0.45
N TYR A 154 2.23 -3.54 -0.58
CA TYR A 154 2.51 -2.30 0.14
C TYR A 154 1.40 -1.25 -0.06
N LYS A 155 1.11 -0.88 -1.31
CA LYS A 155 0.12 0.16 -1.62
C LYS A 155 -1.27 -0.17 -1.09
N GLN A 156 -1.70 -1.42 -1.23
CA GLN A 156 -3.01 -1.86 -0.75
C GLN A 156 -3.10 -1.82 0.77
N ASN A 157 -2.01 -2.14 1.48
CA ASN A 157 -1.99 -2.08 2.94
C ASN A 157 -1.89 -0.63 3.43
N PHE A 158 -1.15 0.23 2.74
CA PHE A 158 -1.08 1.65 3.06
C PHE A 158 -2.40 2.39 2.80
N SER A 159 -3.13 2.08 1.72
CA SER A 159 -4.44 2.70 1.45
C SER A 159 -5.52 2.37 2.49
N LYS A 160 -5.24 1.43 3.40
CA LYS A 160 -6.12 1.01 4.49
C LYS A 160 -5.72 1.63 5.84
N MET A 161 -4.55 2.26 5.92
CA MET A 161 -4.10 3.06 7.07
C MET A 161 -4.61 4.49 6.92
#